data_AF-A0A3B1ITA8-F1
#
_entry.id   AF-A0A3B1ITA8-F1
#
_cell.length_a   1.000
_cell.length_b   1.000
_cell.length_c   1.000
_cell.angle_alpha   90.00
_cell.angle_beta   90.00
_cell.angle_gamma   90.00
#
_symmetry.space_group_name_H-M   'P 1'
#
loop_
_entity.id
_entity.type
_entity.pdbx_description
1 polymer ?
#
loop_
_entity_poly.entity_id
_entity_poly.type
_entity_poly.pdbx_seq_one_letter_code
_entity_poly.pdbx_strand_id
1 'polypeptide(L)'
;MNPRGLSAASPRAWLALAAALLLLLLLWVSGGSGSELRVLVRLSDGQITQEVLEADSERDIITLEFRQADGALITFLADFRRHVKVLRALVLGEPERGQTQYQSLCFITRLEHGEIIPSEAMVRLRQKNPHVVRTAEEKHGVERTTLNVAVNLTLSWHLSSHIRNVCRDARDFIYTREQDMKHWLEKGVGGSIFEVLSQKMEGPGLQSCSSTADPWQPCLCSYSLRLEWYPCMLKFCRGHGPSPYKCGIRSCSKGYRYDFYTPHKQLCMWDEDS
;
A
#
# COMPACT_ATOMS: atom_id res chain seq x y z
N MET A 1 33.07 35.92 -56.40
CA MET A 1 32.43 35.33 -55.20
C MET A 1 32.36 33.82 -55.40
N ASN A 2 33.26 33.07 -54.77
CA ASN A 2 33.29 31.60 -54.84
C ASN A 2 32.43 31.01 -53.71
N PRO A 3 31.48 30.10 -53.99
CA PRO A 3 30.75 29.42 -52.93
C PRO A 3 31.66 28.36 -52.31
N ARG A 4 31.79 28.40 -50.97
CA ARG A 4 32.49 27.38 -50.19
C ARG A 4 31.72 26.06 -50.32
N GLY A 5 32.38 25.03 -50.85
CA GLY A 5 31.86 23.67 -50.89
C GLY A 5 31.69 23.12 -49.47
N LEU A 6 30.46 22.75 -49.11
CA LEU A 6 30.21 21.93 -47.94
C LEU A 6 30.66 20.50 -48.25
N SER A 7 31.68 20.03 -47.53
CA SER A 7 32.11 18.63 -47.55
C SER A 7 30.99 17.75 -47.00
N ALA A 8 30.46 16.86 -47.83
CA ALA A 8 29.46 15.88 -47.43
C ALA A 8 30.09 14.90 -46.43
N ALA A 9 29.58 14.89 -45.19
CA ALA A 9 30.03 13.97 -44.16
C ALA A 9 29.82 12.52 -44.62
N SER A 10 30.86 11.69 -44.49
CA SER A 10 30.85 10.31 -45.00
C SER A 10 29.71 9.48 -44.38
N PRO A 11 29.10 8.54 -45.11
CA PRO A 11 28.00 7.70 -44.63
C PRO A 11 28.36 6.87 -43.39
N ARG A 12 29.66 6.60 -43.16
CA ARG A 12 30.15 5.95 -41.93
C ARG A 12 30.01 6.81 -40.68
N ALA A 13 30.11 8.13 -40.80
CA ALA A 13 29.94 9.06 -39.68
C ALA A 13 28.49 9.13 -39.22
N TRP A 14 27.54 9.09 -40.16
CA TRP A 14 26.10 9.05 -39.88
C TRP A 14 25.67 7.76 -39.19
N LEU A 15 26.22 6.62 -39.62
CA LEU A 15 25.96 5.32 -38.98
C LEU A 15 26.52 5.27 -37.55
N ALA A 16 27.71 5.83 -37.31
CA ALA A 16 28.30 5.90 -35.97
C ALA A 16 27.50 6.82 -35.03
N LEU A 17 27.02 7.97 -35.52
CA LEU A 17 26.16 8.88 -34.77
C LEU A 17 24.81 8.24 -34.42
N ALA A 18 24.18 7.56 -35.38
CA ALA A 18 22.92 6.85 -35.15
C ALA A 18 23.08 5.72 -34.13
N ALA A 19 24.17 4.93 -34.21
CA ALA A 19 24.47 3.88 -33.25
C ALA A 19 24.73 4.43 -31.84
N ALA A 20 25.46 5.56 -31.72
CA ALA A 20 25.71 6.22 -30.43
C ALA A 20 24.42 6.79 -29.81
N LEU A 21 23.54 7.40 -30.62
CA LEU A 21 22.22 7.86 -30.18
C LEU A 21 21.33 6.70 -29.73
N LEU A 22 21.36 5.57 -30.44
CA LEU A 22 20.61 4.38 -30.07
C LEU A 22 21.14 3.77 -28.75
N LEU A 23 22.46 3.73 -28.57
CA LEU A 23 23.08 3.27 -27.32
C LEU A 23 22.73 4.18 -26.15
N LEU A 24 22.75 5.51 -26.36
CA LEU A 24 22.32 6.47 -25.34
C LEU A 24 20.84 6.30 -25.01
N LEU A 25 19.97 6.10 -26.00
CA LEU A 25 18.54 5.83 -25.78
C LEU A 25 18.33 4.55 -24.96
N LEU A 26 19.07 3.48 -25.27
CA LEU A 26 19.01 2.20 -24.57
C LEU A 26 19.54 2.32 -23.13
N LEU A 27 20.62 3.09 -22.92
CA LEU A 27 21.18 3.37 -21.60
C LEU A 27 20.19 4.18 -20.74
N TRP A 28 19.48 5.14 -21.33
CA TRP A 28 18.43 5.92 -20.65
C TRP A 28 17.22 5.06 -20.25
N VAL A 29 16.83 4.09 -21.08
CA VAL A 29 15.71 3.17 -20.78
C VAL A 29 16.07 2.13 -19.70
N SER A 30 17.36 1.80 -19.55
CA SER A 30 17.82 0.80 -18.58
C SER A 30 17.97 1.29 -17.13
N GLY A 31 17.74 2.59 -16.87
CA GLY A 31 17.70 3.16 -15.51
C GLY A 31 16.38 2.87 -14.80
N GLY A 32 16.09 1.61 -14.50
CA GLY A 32 14.89 1.25 -13.75
C GLY A 32 15.00 1.70 -12.29
N SER A 33 14.28 2.76 -11.91
CA SER A 33 14.13 3.21 -10.51
C SER A 33 13.15 2.37 -9.69
N GLY A 34 12.53 1.37 -10.33
CA GLY A 34 11.65 0.39 -9.71
C GLY A 34 12.37 -0.92 -9.35
N SER A 35 11.92 -1.58 -8.30
CA SER A 35 12.31 -2.96 -8.00
C SER A 35 11.14 -3.78 -7.47
N GLU A 36 11.11 -5.06 -7.80
CA GLU A 36 10.19 -6.05 -7.22
C GLU A 36 10.99 -7.03 -6.35
N LEU A 37 10.43 -7.38 -5.18
CA LEU A 37 10.93 -8.37 -4.25
C LEU A 37 9.80 -9.33 -3.89
N ARG A 38 9.92 -10.59 -4.32
CA ARG A 38 9.00 -11.66 -3.93
C ARG A 38 9.54 -12.36 -2.70
N VAL A 39 8.68 -12.61 -1.71
CA VAL A 39 9.09 -13.24 -0.45
C VAL A 39 8.10 -14.32 -0.08
N LEU A 40 8.59 -15.54 0.16
CA LEU A 40 7.78 -16.60 0.76
C LEU A 40 7.67 -16.33 2.25
N VAL A 41 6.45 -16.26 2.77
CA VAL A 41 6.18 -15.91 4.17
C VAL A 41 5.26 -16.94 4.79
N ARG A 42 5.56 -17.32 6.03
CA ARG A 42 4.68 -18.19 6.83
C ARG A 42 3.63 -17.33 7.53
N LEU A 43 2.38 -17.57 7.20
CA LEU A 43 1.20 -16.98 7.84
C LEU A 43 1.03 -17.51 9.28
N SER A 44 0.23 -16.81 10.07
CA SER A 44 -0.09 -17.17 11.45
C SER A 44 -0.78 -18.53 11.62
N ASP A 45 -1.50 -19.01 10.60
CA ASP A 45 -2.12 -20.35 10.54
C ASP A 45 -1.14 -21.47 10.12
N GLY A 46 0.10 -21.11 9.80
CA GLY A 46 1.16 -22.02 9.36
C GLY A 46 1.23 -22.22 7.84
N GLN A 47 0.27 -21.70 7.07
CA GLN A 47 0.33 -21.75 5.61
C GLN A 47 1.47 -20.85 5.08
N ILE A 48 1.91 -21.11 3.84
CA ILE A 48 2.94 -20.33 3.18
C ILE A 48 2.29 -19.58 2.03
N THR A 49 2.47 -18.26 2.03
CA THR A 49 2.03 -17.37 0.95
C THR A 49 3.23 -16.70 0.30
N GLN A 50 3.03 -16.14 -0.89
CA GLN A 50 4.01 -15.27 -1.53
C GLN A 50 3.56 -13.83 -1.38
N GLU A 51 4.38 -13.01 -0.72
CA GLU A 51 4.23 -11.56 -0.66
C GLU A 51 5.06 -10.92 -1.77
N VAL A 52 4.50 -9.90 -2.43
CA VAL A 52 5.17 -9.13 -3.48
C VAL A 52 5.35 -7.71 -2.98
N LEU A 53 6.60 -7.28 -2.81
CA LEU A 53 6.94 -5.91 -2.47
C LEU A 53 7.48 -5.22 -3.71
N GLU A 54 6.89 -4.10 -4.11
CA GLU A 54 7.45 -3.24 -5.14
C GLU A 54 7.82 -1.90 -4.54
N ALA A 55 8.91 -1.32 -5.03
CA ALA A 55 9.35 0.00 -4.63
C ALA A 55 9.74 0.80 -5.87
N ASP A 56 9.41 2.08 -5.86
CA ASP A 56 9.79 3.04 -6.88
C ASP A 56 10.37 4.26 -6.18
N SER A 57 11.69 4.43 -6.28
CA SER A 57 12.38 5.53 -5.60
C SER A 57 12.20 6.89 -6.30
N GLU A 58 11.74 6.92 -7.55
CA GLU A 58 11.42 8.17 -8.25
C GLU A 58 10.07 8.73 -7.82
N ARG A 59 9.09 7.85 -7.65
CA ARG A 59 7.76 8.20 -7.13
C ARG A 59 7.74 8.29 -5.61
N ASP A 60 8.75 7.71 -4.96
CA ASP A 60 8.88 7.58 -3.52
C ASP A 60 7.69 6.83 -2.90
N ILE A 61 7.44 5.64 -3.47
CA ILE A 61 6.34 4.75 -3.09
C ILE A 61 6.83 3.33 -2.85
N ILE A 62 6.11 2.62 -1.97
CA ILE A 62 6.24 1.18 -1.77
C ILE A 62 4.85 0.55 -1.81
N THR A 63 4.69 -0.55 -2.53
CA THR A 63 3.52 -1.43 -2.48
C THR A 63 3.91 -2.78 -1.89
N LEU A 64 3.01 -3.37 -1.12
CA LEU A 64 3.12 -4.75 -0.63
C LEU A 64 1.78 -5.44 -0.87
N GLU A 65 1.81 -6.58 -1.57
CA GLU A 65 0.63 -7.35 -1.92
C GLU A 65 0.77 -8.80 -1.47
N PHE A 66 -0.29 -9.33 -0.84
CA PHE A 66 -0.34 -10.71 -0.40
C PHE A 66 -1.77 -11.21 -0.23
N ARG A 67 -1.90 -12.54 -0.17
CA ARG A 67 -3.16 -13.21 0.13
C ARG A 67 -3.18 -13.65 1.60
N GLN A 68 -4.23 -13.28 2.32
CA GLN A 68 -4.50 -13.74 3.68
C GLN A 68 -5.03 -15.19 3.71
N ALA A 69 -5.07 -15.78 4.90
CA ALA A 69 -5.56 -17.15 5.12
C ALA A 69 -7.03 -17.34 4.70
N ASP A 70 -7.86 -16.31 4.87
CA ASP A 70 -9.27 -16.25 4.42
C ASP A 70 -9.41 -16.07 2.89
N GLY A 71 -8.30 -15.98 2.16
CA GLY A 71 -8.27 -15.77 0.73
C GLY A 71 -8.38 -14.31 0.29
N ALA A 72 -8.59 -13.36 1.21
CA ALA A 72 -8.64 -11.94 0.89
C ALA A 72 -7.29 -11.44 0.35
N LEU A 73 -7.34 -10.61 -0.69
CA LEU A 73 -6.16 -9.97 -1.26
C LEU A 73 -5.93 -8.62 -0.60
N ILE A 74 -4.75 -8.44 0.01
CA ILE A 74 -4.37 -7.22 0.70
C ILE A 74 -3.34 -6.48 -0.13
N THR A 75 -3.56 -5.17 -0.29
CA THR A 75 -2.59 -4.23 -0.87
C THR A 75 -2.28 -3.16 0.18
N PHE A 76 -1.03 -3.08 0.61
CA PHE A 76 -0.48 -1.96 1.37
C PHE A 76 0.23 -1.02 0.40
N LEU A 77 -0.02 0.28 0.49
CA LEU A 77 0.71 1.33 -0.22
C LEU A 77 1.22 2.34 0.80
N ALA A 78 2.51 2.64 0.73
CA ALA A 78 3.13 3.79 1.38
C ALA A 78 3.55 4.82 0.33
N ASP A 79 2.97 6.00 0.37
CA ASP A 79 3.38 7.19 -0.40
C ASP A 79 4.12 8.13 0.55
N PHE A 80 5.45 8.10 0.48
CA PHE A 80 6.31 8.89 1.35
C PHE A 80 6.28 10.37 1.00
N ARG A 81 6.12 10.70 -0.28
CA ARG A 81 6.04 12.09 -0.77
C ARG A 81 4.81 12.81 -0.21
N ARG A 82 3.69 12.09 -0.07
CA ARG A 82 2.44 12.62 0.49
C ARG A 82 2.22 12.28 1.96
N HIS A 83 3.08 11.45 2.55
CA HIS A 83 2.89 10.89 3.89
C HIS A 83 1.54 10.18 4.05
N VAL A 84 1.13 9.41 3.04
CA VAL A 84 -0.14 8.69 3.00
C VAL A 84 0.13 7.18 2.99
N LYS A 85 -0.62 6.46 3.83
CA LYS A 85 -0.68 5.01 3.87
C LYS A 85 -2.06 4.56 3.45
N VAL A 86 -2.15 3.58 2.54
CA VAL A 86 -3.40 2.94 2.13
C VAL A 86 -3.30 1.45 2.42
N LEU A 87 -4.29 0.92 3.12
CA LEU A 87 -4.51 -0.51 3.25
C LEU A 87 -5.82 -0.85 2.55
N ARG A 88 -5.72 -1.60 1.45
CA ARG A 88 -6.85 -2.11 0.70
C ARG A 88 -7.02 -3.59 1.01
N ALA A 89 -8.26 -4.00 1.27
CA ALA A 89 -8.64 -5.39 1.34
C ALA A 89 -9.68 -5.71 0.26
N LEU A 90 -9.40 -6.67 -0.60
CA LEU A 90 -10.38 -7.27 -1.50
C LEU A 90 -10.79 -8.61 -0.89
N VAL A 91 -11.97 -8.62 -0.28
CA VAL A 91 -12.58 -9.78 0.36
C VAL A 91 -13.43 -10.52 -0.67
N LEU A 92 -13.19 -11.83 -0.80
CA LEU A 92 -13.95 -12.68 -1.70
C LEU A 92 -15.29 -13.02 -1.05
N GLY A 93 -16.36 -13.06 -1.83
CA GLY A 93 -17.65 -13.57 -1.36
C GLY A 93 -17.57 -15.07 -1.11
N GLU A 94 -18.31 -15.54 -0.11
CA GLU A 94 -18.48 -16.95 0.21
C GLU A 94 -19.66 -17.57 -0.56
N PRO A 95 -19.42 -18.44 -1.56
CA PRO A 95 -20.50 -19.01 -2.37
C PRO A 95 -21.46 -19.87 -1.54
N GLU A 96 -20.95 -20.54 -0.51
CA GLU A 96 -21.73 -21.35 0.43
C GLU A 96 -22.75 -20.52 1.22
N ARG A 97 -22.53 -19.20 1.33
CA ARG A 97 -23.44 -18.23 1.95
C ARG A 97 -24.26 -17.45 0.91
N GLY A 98 -24.25 -17.88 -0.34
CA GLY A 98 -24.94 -17.22 -1.45
C GLY A 98 -24.26 -15.95 -1.96
N GLN A 99 -23.01 -15.70 -1.58
CA GLN A 99 -22.26 -14.52 -2.00
C GLN A 99 -21.44 -14.85 -3.24
N THR A 100 -21.71 -14.15 -4.34
CA THR A 100 -21.04 -14.41 -5.64
C THR A 100 -20.10 -13.28 -6.07
N GLN A 101 -20.09 -12.17 -5.34
CA GLN A 101 -19.29 -10.98 -5.63
C GLN A 101 -18.23 -10.77 -4.56
N TYR A 102 -17.14 -10.11 -4.93
CA TYR A 102 -16.15 -9.62 -3.98
C TYR A 102 -16.53 -8.22 -3.47
N GLN A 103 -16.00 -7.85 -2.31
CA GLN A 103 -16.08 -6.50 -1.78
C GLN A 103 -14.67 -5.96 -1.58
N SER A 104 -14.43 -4.70 -1.93
CA SER A 104 -13.16 -4.04 -1.65
C SER A 104 -13.36 -2.95 -0.61
N LEU A 105 -12.48 -2.92 0.38
CA LEU A 105 -12.38 -1.90 1.42
C LEU A 105 -11.08 -1.14 1.24
N CYS A 106 -11.08 0.16 1.52
CA CYS A 106 -9.87 0.97 1.55
C CYS A 106 -9.80 1.81 2.83
N PHE A 107 -8.69 1.67 3.54
CA PHE A 107 -8.40 2.40 4.76
C PHE A 107 -7.22 3.32 4.51
N ILE A 108 -7.47 4.63 4.51
CA ILE A 108 -6.48 5.66 4.21
C ILE A 108 -6.11 6.33 5.53
N THR A 109 -4.83 6.31 5.86
CA THR A 109 -4.29 6.93 7.08
C THR A 109 -3.01 7.67 6.77
N ARG A 110 -2.52 8.44 7.73
CA ARG A 110 -1.15 8.98 7.62
C ARG A 110 -0.11 7.87 7.68
N LEU A 111 0.94 8.01 6.88
CA LEU A 111 2.14 7.19 6.98
C LEU A 111 3.00 7.75 8.10
N GLU A 112 3.19 6.96 9.17
CA GLU A 112 4.01 7.38 10.30
C GLU A 112 5.50 7.17 10.01
N HIS A 113 6.34 8.04 10.60
CA HIS A 113 7.78 7.94 10.40
C HIS A 113 8.32 6.62 11.00
N GLY A 114 9.14 5.91 10.22
CA GLY A 114 9.74 4.65 10.64
C GLY A 114 8.78 3.46 10.66
N GLU A 115 7.57 3.59 10.09
CA GLU A 115 6.65 2.45 9.97
C GLU A 115 7.16 1.38 8.99
N ILE A 116 7.87 1.79 7.93
CA ILE A 116 8.50 0.92 6.94
C ILE A 116 9.79 1.60 6.47
N ILE A 117 10.79 0.83 6.02
CA ILE A 117 12.01 1.43 5.49
C ILE A 117 11.69 2.31 4.27
N PRO A 118 12.45 3.38 4.04
CA PRO A 118 12.27 4.24 2.88
C PRO A 118 12.44 3.54 1.52
N SER A 119 11.80 4.09 0.48
CA SER A 119 11.76 3.52 -0.87
C SER A 119 13.16 3.33 -1.47
N GLU A 120 14.10 4.27 -1.25
CA GLU A 120 15.47 4.22 -1.78
C GLU A 120 16.32 3.10 -1.15
N ALA A 121 15.94 2.63 0.03
CA ALA A 121 16.52 1.44 0.63
C ALA A 121 15.82 0.16 0.16
N MET A 122 14.49 0.19 0.02
CA MET A 122 13.70 -0.93 -0.49
C MET A 122 14.13 -1.34 -1.90
N VAL A 123 14.37 -0.38 -2.81
CA VAL A 123 14.78 -0.65 -4.21
C VAL A 123 16.09 -1.43 -4.35
N ARG A 124 16.89 -1.48 -3.28
CA ARG A 124 18.19 -2.18 -3.23
C ARG A 124 18.09 -3.56 -2.59
N LEU A 125 16.96 -3.92 -2.00
CA LEU A 125 16.79 -5.23 -1.37
C LEU A 125 16.77 -6.32 -2.44
N ARG A 126 17.52 -7.40 -2.19
CA ARG A 126 17.54 -8.59 -3.04
C ARG A 126 17.52 -9.82 -2.15
N GLN A 127 16.82 -10.86 -2.58
CA GLN A 127 16.88 -12.14 -1.89
C GLN A 127 18.11 -12.92 -2.33
N LYS A 128 18.91 -13.38 -1.36
CA LYS A 128 20.01 -14.32 -1.64
C LYS A 128 19.51 -15.71 -2.04
N ASN A 129 18.40 -16.15 -1.45
CA ASN A 129 17.75 -17.42 -1.74
C ASN A 129 16.25 -17.15 -1.93
N PRO A 130 15.67 -17.35 -3.12
CA PRO A 130 14.26 -17.07 -3.39
C PRO A 130 13.29 -18.08 -2.75
N HIS A 131 13.77 -19.28 -2.38
CA HIS A 131 12.94 -20.35 -1.81
C HIS A 131 12.90 -20.34 -0.29
N VAL A 132 13.59 -19.39 0.36
CA VAL A 132 13.60 -19.31 1.82
C VAL A 132 12.26 -18.76 2.32
N VAL A 133 11.61 -19.52 3.20
CA VAL A 133 10.42 -19.05 3.91
C VAL A 133 10.88 -18.11 5.03
N ARG A 134 10.33 -16.90 5.04
CA ARG A 134 10.62 -15.86 6.02
C ARG A 134 9.56 -15.81 7.10
N THR A 135 10.01 -15.42 8.28
CA THR A 135 9.18 -15.02 9.42
C THR A 135 9.71 -13.69 9.91
N ALA A 136 8.84 -12.80 10.36
CA ALA A 136 9.26 -11.53 10.94
C ALA A 136 10.18 -11.75 12.15
N GLU A 137 11.24 -10.94 12.25
CA GLU A 137 12.14 -10.94 13.40
C GLU A 137 11.48 -10.33 14.65
N GLU A 138 10.60 -9.33 14.44
CA GLU A 138 9.88 -8.63 15.49
C GLU A 138 8.38 -8.67 15.21
N LYS A 139 7.55 -8.95 16.24
CA LYS A 139 6.10 -9.01 16.11
C LYS A 139 5.46 -7.86 16.88
N HIS A 140 4.98 -6.84 16.17
CA HIS A 140 4.17 -5.79 16.77
C HIS A 140 2.75 -6.27 17.05
N GLY A 141 2.11 -5.60 18.02
CA GLY A 141 0.73 -5.83 18.40
C GLY A 141 -0.27 -5.45 17.31
N VAL A 142 -1.55 -5.42 17.70
CA VAL A 142 -2.65 -5.00 16.83
C VAL A 142 -2.93 -3.52 17.07
N GLU A 143 -2.80 -2.70 16.03
CA GLU A 143 -3.22 -1.30 16.04
C GLU A 143 -4.73 -1.23 15.78
N ARG A 144 -5.49 -0.72 16.75
CA ARG A 144 -6.94 -0.50 16.63
C ARG A 144 -7.19 0.93 16.19
N THR A 145 -7.94 1.11 15.10
CA THR A 145 -8.26 2.42 14.55
C THR A 145 -9.75 2.49 14.19
N THR A 146 -10.44 3.46 14.78
CA THR A 146 -11.81 3.80 14.37
C THR A 146 -11.76 4.73 13.17
N LEU A 147 -12.43 4.35 12.09
CA LEU A 147 -12.50 5.10 10.85
C LEU A 147 -13.89 5.72 10.71
N ASN A 148 -13.99 6.97 11.16
CA ASN A 148 -15.22 7.72 11.30
C ASN A 148 -15.43 8.78 10.21
N VAL A 149 -14.70 8.68 9.09
CA VAL A 149 -14.79 9.62 7.97
C VAL A 149 -14.76 8.83 6.66
N ALA A 150 -15.76 9.03 5.80
CA ALA A 150 -15.74 8.52 4.42
C ALA A 150 -14.94 9.47 3.51
N VAL A 151 -14.28 8.90 2.50
CA VAL A 151 -13.42 9.63 1.56
C VAL A 151 -13.96 9.49 0.13
N ASN A 152 -14.17 10.62 -0.53
CA ASN A 152 -14.60 10.65 -1.92
C ASN A 152 -13.45 10.24 -2.86
N LEU A 153 -13.59 9.09 -3.52
CA LEU A 153 -12.59 8.53 -4.46
C LEU A 153 -12.21 9.51 -5.58
N THR A 154 -13.17 10.29 -6.09
CA THR A 154 -12.93 11.21 -7.21
C THR A 154 -12.01 12.36 -6.81
N LEU A 155 -12.08 12.79 -5.55
CA LEU A 155 -11.27 13.87 -5.00
C LEU A 155 -10.03 13.36 -4.25
N SER A 156 -9.85 12.04 -4.11
CA SER A 156 -8.78 11.45 -3.31
C SER A 156 -7.36 11.71 -3.85
N TRP A 157 -7.24 12.11 -5.12
CA TRP A 157 -5.98 12.54 -5.72
C TRP A 157 -5.33 13.73 -4.99
N HIS A 158 -6.11 14.54 -4.28
CA HIS A 158 -5.59 15.62 -3.44
C HIS A 158 -4.74 15.09 -2.27
N LEU A 159 -5.04 13.89 -1.77
CA LEU A 159 -4.23 13.19 -0.75
C LEU A 159 -3.04 12.51 -1.40
N SER A 160 -3.31 11.62 -2.36
CA SER A 160 -2.30 10.96 -3.18
C SER A 160 -2.89 10.52 -4.51
N SER A 161 -2.16 10.73 -5.60
CA SER A 161 -2.58 10.34 -6.95
C SER A 161 -2.75 8.82 -7.13
N HIS A 162 -2.13 8.03 -6.25
CA HIS A 162 -2.14 6.56 -6.32
C HIS A 162 -3.42 5.94 -5.75
N ILE A 163 -4.16 6.67 -4.89
CA ILE A 163 -5.36 6.16 -4.21
C ILE A 163 -6.41 5.73 -5.24
N ARG A 164 -6.60 6.49 -6.33
CA ARG A 164 -7.60 6.16 -7.34
C ARG A 164 -7.41 4.76 -7.94
N ASN A 165 -6.15 4.36 -8.15
CA ASN A 165 -5.85 3.06 -8.74
C ASN A 165 -5.98 1.94 -7.70
N VAL A 166 -5.44 2.15 -6.49
CA VAL A 166 -5.49 1.13 -5.43
C VAL A 166 -6.91 0.90 -4.92
N CYS A 167 -7.71 1.95 -4.80
CA CYS A 167 -9.05 1.91 -4.21
C CYS A 167 -10.19 1.91 -5.23
N ARG A 168 -9.89 1.70 -6.52
CA ARG A 168 -10.89 1.76 -7.60
C ARG A 168 -12.11 0.89 -7.33
N ASP A 169 -11.85 -0.34 -6.86
CA ASP A 169 -12.90 -1.34 -6.65
C ASP A 169 -13.63 -1.16 -5.31
N ALA A 170 -13.12 -0.31 -4.42
CA ALA A 170 -13.72 -0.06 -3.12
C ALA A 170 -14.98 0.80 -3.19
N ARG A 171 -15.20 1.52 -4.30
CA ARG A 171 -16.36 2.38 -4.54
C ARG A 171 -16.58 3.33 -3.34
N ASP A 172 -17.59 3.08 -2.52
CA ASP A 172 -17.98 3.90 -1.37
C ASP A 172 -17.36 3.43 -0.03
N PHE A 173 -16.66 2.29 -0.01
CA PHE A 173 -16.01 1.73 1.18
C PHE A 173 -14.57 2.25 1.36
N ILE A 174 -14.44 3.57 1.36
CA ILE A 174 -13.15 4.25 1.51
C ILE A 174 -13.21 5.13 2.73
N TYR A 175 -12.38 4.82 3.72
CA TYR A 175 -12.48 5.41 5.04
C TYR A 175 -11.15 5.97 5.52
N THR A 176 -11.24 6.98 6.39
CA THR A 176 -10.14 7.53 7.16
C THR A 176 -10.60 7.84 8.58
N ARG A 177 -9.65 8.23 9.44
CA ARG A 177 -9.92 8.67 10.81
C ARG A 177 -9.93 10.20 10.88
N GLU A 178 -10.76 10.74 11.75
CA GLU A 178 -10.96 12.18 11.88
C GLU A 178 -9.68 12.97 12.19
N GLN A 179 -8.74 12.38 12.94
CA GLN A 179 -7.44 13.02 13.19
C GLN A 179 -6.58 13.18 11.93
N ASP A 180 -6.67 12.25 10.98
CA ASP A 180 -5.94 12.36 9.71
C ASP A 180 -6.64 13.37 8.78
N MET A 181 -7.98 13.35 8.77
CA MET A 181 -8.77 14.40 8.10
C MET A 181 -8.37 15.80 8.58
N LYS A 182 -8.38 16.05 9.90
CA LYS A 182 -7.99 17.34 10.50
C LYS A 182 -6.59 17.76 10.06
N HIS A 183 -5.64 16.83 10.09
CA HIS A 183 -4.28 17.08 9.62
C HIS A 183 -4.23 17.50 8.14
N TRP A 184 -4.96 16.83 7.26
CA TRP A 184 -4.95 17.17 5.83
C TRP A 184 -5.66 18.49 5.55
N LEU A 185 -6.74 18.81 6.27
CA LEU A 185 -7.39 20.11 6.20
C LEU A 185 -6.43 21.25 6.59
N GLU A 186 -5.68 21.08 7.67
CA GLU A 186 -4.64 22.05 8.10
C GLU A 186 -3.53 22.23 7.04
N LYS A 187 -3.27 21.21 6.22
CA LYS A 187 -2.33 21.25 5.09
C LYS A 187 -2.94 21.80 3.81
N GLY A 188 -4.19 22.27 3.84
CA GLY A 188 -4.86 22.92 2.70
C GLY A 188 -5.60 21.98 1.76
N VAL A 189 -5.83 20.72 2.15
CA VAL A 189 -6.73 19.82 1.40
C VAL A 189 -8.17 20.32 1.55
N GLY A 190 -8.93 20.39 0.45
CA GLY A 190 -10.32 20.86 0.48
C GLY A 190 -11.24 19.86 1.19
N GLY A 191 -12.14 20.37 2.05
CA GLY A 191 -13.00 19.52 2.89
C GLY A 191 -14.04 18.68 2.15
N SER A 192 -14.36 19.00 0.88
CA SER A 192 -15.34 18.27 0.07
C SER A 192 -14.95 16.82 -0.24
N ILE A 193 -13.70 16.43 0.02
CA ILE A 193 -13.23 15.05 -0.05
C ILE A 193 -13.76 14.20 1.12
N PHE A 194 -14.17 14.80 2.24
CA PHE A 194 -14.48 14.10 3.48
C PHE A 194 -15.98 14.19 3.83
N GLU A 195 -16.55 13.08 4.28
CA GLU A 195 -17.85 13.03 4.95
C GLU A 195 -17.67 12.45 6.36
N VAL A 196 -17.94 13.25 7.39
CA VAL A 196 -17.82 12.81 8.79
C VAL A 196 -19.00 11.90 9.15
N LEU A 197 -18.69 10.71 9.66
CA LEU A 197 -19.64 9.67 10.04
C LEU A 197 -19.80 9.52 11.57
N SER A 198 -19.14 10.35 12.39
CA SER A 198 -19.17 10.24 13.87
C SER A 198 -20.59 10.19 14.43
N GLN A 199 -21.50 11.02 13.91
CA GLN A 199 -22.91 11.01 14.32
C GLN A 199 -23.62 9.68 14.00
N LYS A 200 -23.21 8.99 12.93
CA LYS A 200 -23.74 7.67 12.57
C LYS A 200 -23.15 6.57 13.45
N MET A 201 -21.97 6.78 14.06
CA MET A 201 -21.30 5.85 14.98
C MET A 201 -21.77 5.96 16.43
N GLU A 202 -22.22 7.14 16.85
CA GLU A 202 -22.67 7.42 18.23
C GLU A 202 -24.21 7.33 18.39
N GLY A 203 -24.90 6.81 17.39
CA GLY A 203 -26.36 6.67 17.39
C GLY A 203 -26.84 5.72 18.51
N PRO A 204 -27.93 6.06 19.22
CA PRO A 204 -28.51 5.17 20.23
C PRO A 204 -28.92 3.84 19.60
N GLY A 205 -28.35 2.74 20.07
CA GLY A 205 -28.63 1.39 19.58
C GLY A 205 -27.70 0.86 18.49
N LEU A 206 -26.64 1.58 18.11
CA LEU A 206 -25.66 1.05 17.16
C LEU A 206 -24.80 -0.04 17.82
N GLN A 207 -24.96 -1.28 17.35
CA GLN A 207 -24.23 -2.45 17.86
C GLN A 207 -23.13 -2.90 16.90
N SER A 208 -22.29 -3.83 17.36
CA SER A 208 -21.39 -4.59 16.49
C SER A 208 -22.19 -5.29 15.39
N CYS A 209 -21.66 -5.36 14.17
CA CYS A 209 -22.27 -6.14 13.10
C CYS A 209 -22.36 -7.63 13.47
N SER A 210 -21.42 -8.13 14.26
CA SER A 210 -21.43 -9.49 14.78
C SER A 210 -22.66 -9.78 15.65
N SER A 211 -23.11 -8.80 16.45
CA SER A 211 -24.27 -8.93 17.36
C SER A 211 -25.61 -8.61 16.72
N THR A 212 -25.63 -8.10 15.49
CA THR A 212 -26.86 -7.66 14.80
C THR A 212 -27.48 -8.83 14.04
N ALA A 213 -28.78 -9.13 14.18
CA ALA A 213 -29.41 -10.23 13.44
C ALA A 213 -29.96 -9.80 12.07
N ASP A 214 -30.49 -8.58 11.97
CA ASP A 214 -31.13 -8.05 10.77
C ASP A 214 -30.07 -7.61 9.72
N PRO A 215 -30.03 -8.22 8.52
CA PRO A 215 -29.06 -7.87 7.47
C PRO A 215 -29.11 -6.41 7.01
N TRP A 216 -30.24 -5.73 7.22
CA TRP A 216 -30.50 -4.37 6.74
C TRP A 216 -30.27 -3.30 7.79
N GLN A 217 -30.01 -3.69 9.05
CA GLN A 217 -29.72 -2.74 10.11
C GLN A 217 -28.29 -2.18 9.99
N PRO A 218 -28.11 -0.89 10.33
CA PRO A 218 -26.78 -0.29 10.44
C PRO A 218 -26.04 -0.83 11.66
N CYS A 219 -24.72 -0.96 11.54
CA CYS A 219 -23.88 -1.49 12.61
C CYS A 219 -22.42 -0.99 12.50
N LEU A 220 -21.63 -1.22 13.55
CA LEU A 220 -20.19 -1.03 13.53
C LEU A 220 -19.51 -2.31 13.05
N CYS A 221 -18.84 -2.22 11.91
CA CYS A 221 -18.12 -3.29 11.27
C CYS A 221 -16.66 -3.28 11.71
N SER A 222 -16.14 -4.43 12.12
CA SER A 222 -14.71 -4.62 12.37
C SER A 222 -14.04 -5.42 11.26
N TYR A 223 -12.93 -4.91 10.71
CA TYR A 223 -12.07 -5.66 9.79
C TYR A 223 -10.65 -5.78 10.35
N SER A 224 -10.12 -7.00 10.41
CA SER A 224 -8.77 -7.27 10.91
C SER A 224 -7.87 -7.81 9.80
N LEU A 225 -6.63 -7.33 9.76
CA LEU A 225 -5.61 -7.85 8.85
C LEU A 225 -4.23 -7.84 9.53
N ARG A 226 -3.30 -8.64 9.02
CA ARG A 226 -1.91 -8.65 9.51
C ARG A 226 -0.92 -8.62 8.35
N LEU A 227 0.03 -7.68 8.42
CA LEU A 227 1.25 -7.77 7.63
C LEU A 227 2.17 -8.78 8.32
N GLU A 228 2.37 -9.95 7.72
CA GLU A 228 3.12 -11.04 8.34
C GLU A 228 4.64 -10.83 8.24
N TRP A 229 5.09 -10.16 7.18
CA TRP A 229 6.48 -9.76 7.02
C TRP A 229 6.60 -8.43 6.27
N TYR A 230 7.37 -7.50 6.80
CA TYR A 230 7.78 -6.31 6.04
C TYR A 230 9.09 -5.72 6.59
N PRO A 231 9.91 -5.06 5.75
CA PRO A 231 11.11 -4.37 6.20
C PRO A 231 10.78 -3.10 6.98
N CYS A 232 10.87 -3.13 8.31
CA CYS A 232 10.51 -2.01 9.19
C CYS A 232 11.70 -1.11 9.56
N MET A 233 12.93 -1.65 9.56
CA MET A 233 14.10 -0.90 10.03
C MET A 233 15.38 -1.30 9.28
N LEU A 234 16.27 -0.33 9.06
CA LEU A 234 17.60 -0.57 8.51
C LEU A 234 18.58 -1.01 9.61
N LYS A 235 19.37 -2.04 9.33
CA LYS A 235 20.50 -2.46 10.17
C LYS A 235 21.78 -1.81 9.68
N PHE A 236 22.54 -1.26 10.63
CA PHE A 236 23.82 -0.63 10.37
C PHE A 236 24.94 -1.43 11.03
N CYS A 237 25.99 -1.73 10.27
CA CYS A 237 27.15 -2.46 10.76
C CYS A 237 28.36 -1.52 10.82
N ARG A 238 29.28 -1.79 11.76
CA ARG A 238 30.57 -1.08 11.82
C ARG A 238 31.54 -1.72 10.82
N GLY A 239 32.22 -0.89 10.05
CA GLY A 239 33.30 -1.30 9.16
C GLY A 239 34.64 -0.71 9.61
N HIS A 240 35.64 -0.79 8.74
CA HIS A 240 36.94 -0.13 8.96
C HIS A 240 36.90 1.41 8.82
N GLY A 241 35.81 1.96 8.27
CA GLY A 241 35.62 3.40 8.12
C GLY A 241 34.99 4.07 9.36
N PRO A 242 35.02 5.42 9.41
CA PRO A 242 34.51 6.19 10.55
C PRO A 242 32.98 6.19 10.67
N SER A 243 32.24 5.92 9.59
CA SER A 243 30.77 5.85 9.60
C SER A 243 30.25 4.41 9.46
N PRO A 244 29.17 4.05 10.16
CA PRO A 244 28.53 2.76 9.98
C PRO A 244 27.86 2.67 8.61
N TYR A 245 27.84 1.47 8.02
CA TYR A 245 27.25 1.22 6.69
C TYR A 245 25.98 0.38 6.79
N LYS A 246 25.05 0.55 5.83
CA LYS A 246 23.81 -0.24 5.73
C LYS A 246 24.19 -1.69 5.39
N CYS A 247 23.86 -2.64 6.26
CA CYS A 247 24.24 -4.05 6.08
C CYS A 247 23.06 -5.03 6.03
N GLY A 248 21.84 -4.56 6.34
CA GLY A 248 20.66 -5.39 6.26
C GLY A 248 19.40 -4.67 6.71
N ILE A 249 18.36 -5.46 6.97
CA ILE A 249 17.08 -4.99 7.49
C ILE A 249 16.70 -5.77 8.74
N ARG A 250 15.89 -5.17 9.60
CA ARG A 250 15.00 -5.90 10.51
C ARG A 250 13.66 -6.04 9.80
N SER A 251 13.08 -7.23 9.91
CA SER A 251 11.73 -7.49 9.43
C SER A 251 10.74 -7.54 10.58
N CYS A 252 9.56 -7.00 10.37
CA CYS A 252 8.50 -6.91 11.37
C CYS A 252 7.20 -7.53 10.88
N SER A 253 6.31 -7.86 11.81
CA SER A 253 4.90 -8.15 11.60
C SER A 253 4.06 -7.11 12.36
N LYS A 254 2.91 -6.71 11.82
CA LYS A 254 1.99 -5.77 12.49
C LYS A 254 0.54 -6.11 12.16
N GLY A 255 -0.28 -6.18 13.19
CA GLY A 255 -1.73 -6.37 13.04
C GLY A 255 -2.45 -5.03 12.98
N TYR A 256 -3.55 -4.98 12.27
CA TYR A 256 -4.47 -3.85 12.18
C TYR A 256 -5.88 -4.33 12.45
N ARG A 257 -6.66 -3.53 13.18
CA ARG A 257 -8.10 -3.67 13.31
C ARG A 257 -8.75 -2.33 13.03
N TYR A 258 -9.63 -2.32 12.06
CA TYR A 258 -10.38 -1.14 11.63
C TYR A 258 -11.84 -1.29 12.03
N ASP A 259 -12.36 -0.30 12.74
CA ASP A 259 -13.77 -0.24 13.13
C ASP A 259 -14.44 0.91 12.37
N PHE A 260 -15.47 0.62 11.57
CA PHE A 260 -16.13 1.60 10.70
C PHE A 260 -17.64 1.39 10.61
N TYR A 261 -18.36 2.45 10.27
CA TYR A 261 -19.82 2.41 10.12
C TYR A 261 -20.19 1.76 8.78
N THR A 262 -21.17 0.86 8.81
CA THR A 262 -21.86 0.38 7.60
C THR A 262 -23.37 0.62 7.71
N PRO A 263 -24.04 1.04 6.62
CA PRO A 263 -25.49 1.25 6.62
C PRO A 263 -26.28 -0.06 6.72
N HIS A 264 -25.68 -1.20 6.35
CA HIS A 264 -26.31 -2.52 6.39
C HIS A 264 -25.31 -3.59 6.84
N LYS A 265 -25.71 -4.47 7.74
CA LYS A 265 -24.92 -5.62 8.18
C LYS A 265 -24.41 -6.47 7.01
N GLN A 266 -25.23 -6.68 5.97
CA GLN A 266 -24.85 -7.48 4.81
C GLN A 266 -23.63 -6.94 4.03
N LEU A 267 -23.20 -5.70 4.28
CA LEU A 267 -21.99 -5.10 3.70
C LEU A 267 -20.74 -5.32 4.59
N CYS A 268 -20.88 -6.08 5.67
CA CYS A 268 -19.84 -6.44 6.63
C CYS A 268 -19.89 -7.95 6.88
N MET A 269 -19.55 -8.72 5.86
CA MET A 269 -19.79 -10.18 5.83
C MET A 269 -18.73 -11.00 6.58
N TRP A 270 -17.64 -10.36 7.00
CA TRP A 270 -16.49 -10.98 7.69
C TRP A 270 -16.50 -10.76 9.21
N ASP A 271 -17.36 -9.88 9.72
CA ASP A 271 -17.42 -9.53 11.14
C ASP A 271 -18.37 -10.49 11.85
N GLU A 272 -17.88 -11.72 12.00
CA GLU A 272 -18.57 -12.79 12.72
C GLU A 272 -18.05 -12.85 14.17
N ASP A 273 -18.90 -13.31 15.08
CA ASP A 273 -18.47 -13.56 16.47
C ASP A 273 -17.39 -14.65 16.46
N SER A 274 -16.17 -14.27 16.85
CA SER A 274 -15.04 -15.17 17.10
C SER A 274 -15.25 -16.02 18.34
#